data_AF-A0AAV8WV95-F1
#
_entry.id   AF-A0AAV8WV95-F1
#
_cell.length_a   1.000
_cell.length_b   1.000
_cell.length_c   1.000
_cell.angle_alpha   90.00
_cell.angle_beta   90.00
_cell.angle_gamma   90.00
#
_symmetry.space_group_name_H-M   'P 1'
#
loop_
_entity.id
_entity.type
_entity.pdbx_description
1 polymer ?
#
loop_
_entity_poly.entity_id
_entity_poly.type
_entity_poly.pdbx_seq_one_letter_code
_entity_poly.pdbx_strand_id
1 'polypeptide(L)'
;MDIVKHSQRMNDPPLRVWIMCKIDGSIETAHCTCMAGAGEVCSHIGALLYALEYINSSKTNTSCTDVRSLWNVPRVSKVQCEPIKNINYGKTISFTKIFKDSVPPVVGEELTMLLRQIEEAGSQSVLMRVVEPFASALEVRESAISNPYTQLYNEEYINLTYEQLLQLSSEYVNIHLMISSSIRT
;
A
#
# COMPACT_ATOMS: atom_id res chain seq x y z
N MET A 1 13.43 -17.42 -4.64
CA MET A 1 12.14 -16.70 -4.71
C MET A 1 11.18 -17.47 -3.83
N ASP A 2 11.00 -17.01 -2.60
CA ASP A 2 10.07 -17.64 -1.68
C ASP A 2 8.65 -17.28 -2.10
N ILE A 3 7.88 -18.31 -2.46
CA ILE A 3 6.47 -18.17 -2.80
C ILE A 3 5.75 -17.77 -1.51
N VAL A 4 5.16 -16.58 -1.51
CA VAL A 4 4.27 -16.13 -0.43
C VAL A 4 3.15 -17.16 -0.32
N LYS A 5 3.16 -17.97 0.73
CA LYS A 5 2.08 -18.90 1.03
C LYS A 5 0.87 -18.06 1.43
N HIS A 6 -0.26 -18.27 0.74
CA HIS A 6 -1.49 -17.59 1.13
C HIS A 6 -1.85 -17.98 2.56
N SER A 7 -2.49 -17.06 3.28
CA SER A 7 -2.89 -17.20 4.69
C SER A 7 -4.04 -18.19 4.91
N GLN A 8 -4.38 -18.98 3.90
CA GLN A 8 -5.42 -20.00 3.90
C GLN A 8 -4.84 -21.28 3.26
N ARG A 9 -5.50 -22.44 3.27
CA ARG A 9 -5.11 -23.56 2.39
C ARG A 9 -6.03 -23.58 1.16
N MET A 10 -5.55 -24.08 0.02
CA MET A 10 -6.33 -24.04 -1.24
C MET A 10 -7.63 -24.85 -1.16
N ASN A 11 -7.68 -25.88 -0.32
CA ASN A 11 -8.85 -26.72 -0.10
C ASN A 11 -9.69 -26.29 1.12
N ASP A 12 -9.28 -25.28 1.88
CA ASP A 12 -10.08 -24.81 3.01
C ASP A 12 -11.25 -23.94 2.49
N PRO A 13 -12.43 -24.00 3.11
CA PRO A 13 -13.55 -23.15 2.72
C PRO A 13 -13.18 -21.67 2.86
N PRO A 14 -13.56 -20.78 1.91
CA PRO A 14 -13.23 -19.35 1.93
C PRO A 14 -13.45 -18.71 3.30
N LEU A 15 -12.48 -17.91 3.74
CA LEU A 15 -12.58 -17.19 5.00
C LEU A 15 -13.72 -16.17 4.91
N ARG A 16 -14.50 -16.06 5.98
CA ARG A 16 -15.53 -15.02 6.10
C ARG A 16 -14.90 -13.82 6.79
N VAL A 17 -14.85 -12.70 6.09
CA VAL A 17 -14.37 -11.41 6.58
C VAL A 17 -15.51 -10.42 6.44
N TRP A 18 -15.81 -9.67 7.49
CA TRP A 18 -16.80 -8.61 7.46
C TRP A 18 -16.34 -7.42 8.31
N ILE A 19 -16.84 -6.23 7.98
CA ILE A 19 -16.54 -4.98 8.67
C ILE A 19 -17.86 -4.22 8.83
N MET A 20 -18.06 -3.64 10.00
CA MET A 20 -19.13 -2.68 10.27
C MET A 20 -18.52 -1.28 10.34
N CYS A 21 -19.01 -0.37 9.51
CA CYS A 21 -18.55 1.02 9.47
C CYS A 21 -19.72 2.01 9.35
N LYS A 22 -19.51 3.20 9.90
CA LYS A 22 -20.40 4.35 9.75
C LYS A 22 -20.30 4.96 8.36
N ILE A 23 -21.30 5.78 8.02
CA ILE A 23 -21.36 6.55 6.77
C ILE A 23 -20.18 7.53 6.62
N ASP A 24 -19.62 8.00 7.74
CA ASP A 24 -18.46 8.88 7.76
C ASP A 24 -17.12 8.16 7.54
N GLY A 25 -17.14 6.83 7.38
CA GLY A 25 -15.95 6.00 7.20
C GLY A 25 -15.32 5.49 8.50
N SER A 26 -15.87 5.83 9.66
CA SER A 26 -15.40 5.30 10.95
C SER A 26 -15.71 3.81 11.05
N ILE A 27 -14.73 3.00 11.44
CA ILE A 27 -14.90 1.55 11.61
C ILE A 27 -15.33 1.26 13.04
N GLU A 28 -16.46 0.56 13.20
CA GLU A 28 -17.00 0.17 14.51
C GLU A 28 -16.47 -1.22 14.92
N THR A 29 -16.43 -2.17 13.99
CA THR A 29 -15.90 -3.52 14.27
C THR A 29 -15.54 -4.28 13.00
N ALA A 30 -14.64 -5.26 13.08
CA ALA A 30 -14.21 -6.05 11.93
C ALA A 30 -13.84 -7.47 12.34
N HIS A 31 -14.47 -8.48 11.76
CA HIS A 31 -14.17 -9.86 12.12
C HIS A 31 -13.68 -10.68 10.92
N CYS A 32 -12.80 -11.65 11.21
CA CYS A 32 -12.36 -12.63 10.24
C CYS A 32 -12.32 -14.02 10.88
N THR A 33 -12.81 -15.04 10.16
CA THR A 33 -12.78 -16.43 10.63
C THR A 33 -11.41 -17.10 10.50
N CYS A 34 -10.34 -16.36 10.23
CA CYS A 34 -8.99 -16.93 10.15
C CYS A 34 -8.40 -17.13 11.55
N MET A 35 -7.36 -17.95 11.66
CA MET A 35 -6.70 -18.23 12.94
C MET A 35 -6.21 -16.96 13.66
N ALA A 36 -5.76 -15.96 12.91
CA ALA A 36 -5.33 -14.66 13.44
C ALA A 36 -6.50 -13.66 13.60
N GLY A 37 -7.69 -14.00 13.11
CA GLY A 37 -8.86 -13.12 13.06
C GLY A 37 -9.57 -13.00 14.41
N ALA A 38 -9.23 -13.84 15.39
CA ALA A 38 -9.67 -13.69 16.77
C ALA A 38 -9.19 -12.38 17.44
N GLY A 39 -8.10 -11.79 16.93
CA GLY A 39 -7.63 -10.46 17.35
C GLY A 39 -8.02 -9.33 16.40
N GLU A 40 -8.81 -9.60 15.36
CA GLU A 40 -9.31 -8.61 14.39
C GLU A 40 -8.24 -7.80 13.63
N VAL A 41 -6.97 -8.15 13.79
CA VAL A 41 -5.80 -7.50 13.16
C VAL A 41 -5.15 -8.36 12.08
N CYS A 42 -5.89 -9.33 11.55
CA CYS A 42 -5.35 -10.19 10.49
C CYS A 42 -5.16 -9.42 9.17
N SER A 43 -4.22 -9.88 8.35
CA SER A 43 -3.98 -9.31 7.01
C SER A 43 -5.22 -9.30 6.11
N HIS A 44 -6.18 -10.20 6.34
CA HIS A 44 -7.45 -10.21 5.60
C HIS A 44 -8.31 -8.98 5.90
N ILE A 45 -8.38 -8.54 7.16
CA ILE A 45 -9.10 -7.32 7.56
C ILE A 45 -8.38 -6.09 7.01
N GLY A 46 -7.05 -6.07 7.10
CA GLY A 46 -6.23 -5.01 6.49
C GLY A 46 -6.44 -4.90 4.98
N ALA A 47 -6.47 -6.03 4.26
CA ALA A 47 -6.73 -6.06 2.83
C ALA A 47 -8.13 -5.56 2.48
N LEU A 48 -9.15 -5.91 3.27
CA LEU A 48 -10.52 -5.42 3.07
C LEU A 48 -10.63 -3.92 3.33
N LEU A 49 -10.03 -3.40 4.41
CA LEU A 49 -9.97 -1.96 4.69
C LEU A 49 -9.25 -1.20 3.57
N TYR A 50 -8.14 -1.74 3.07
CA TYR A 50 -7.42 -1.13 1.94
C TYR A 50 -8.27 -1.07 0.67
N ALA A 51 -9.00 -2.14 0.36
CA ALA A 51 -9.91 -2.16 -0.79
C ALA A 51 -11.07 -1.15 -0.62
N LEU A 52 -11.63 -1.03 0.59
CA LEU A 52 -12.67 -0.05 0.90
C LEU A 52 -12.18 1.39 0.70
N GLU A 53 -11.00 1.70 1.24
CA GLU A 53 -10.38 3.02 1.08
C GLU A 53 -10.07 3.32 -0.38
N TYR A 54 -9.56 2.34 -1.13
CA TYR A 54 -9.34 2.49 -2.56
C TYR A 54 -10.65 2.81 -3.30
N ILE A 55 -11.73 2.05 -3.06
CA ILE A 55 -13.04 2.31 -3.68
C ILE A 55 -13.57 3.69 -3.31
N ASN A 56 -13.36 4.14 -2.07
CA ASN A 56 -13.78 5.46 -1.62
C ASN A 56 -12.97 6.57 -2.29
N SER A 57 -11.65 6.41 -2.35
CA SER A 57 -10.72 7.36 -2.95
C SER A 57 -10.89 7.46 -4.47
N SER A 58 -11.10 6.35 -5.16
CA SER A 58 -11.34 6.31 -6.61
C SER A 58 -12.61 7.05 -7.06
N LYS A 59 -13.56 7.35 -6.15
CA LYS A 59 -14.73 8.19 -6.47
C LYS A 59 -14.37 9.67 -6.59
N THR A 60 -13.32 10.10 -5.90
CA THR A 60 -12.94 11.52 -5.79
C THR A 60 -11.64 11.85 -6.50
N ASN A 61 -10.73 10.88 -6.61
CA ASN A 61 -9.41 11.02 -7.23
C ASN A 61 -9.17 9.91 -8.25
N THR A 62 -8.76 10.30 -9.46
CA THR A 62 -8.28 9.38 -10.48
C THR A 62 -6.75 9.37 -10.45
N SER A 63 -6.14 8.24 -10.07
CA SER A 63 -4.69 8.08 -10.19
C SER A 63 -4.25 8.12 -11.65
N CYS A 64 -3.03 8.57 -11.91
CA CYS A 64 -2.38 8.46 -13.23
C CYS A 64 -2.33 7.01 -13.75
N THR A 65 -2.47 6.01 -12.88
CA THR A 65 -2.57 4.59 -13.21
C THR A 65 -4.00 4.09 -13.45
N ASP A 66 -5.02 4.80 -12.94
CA ASP A 66 -6.43 4.45 -13.16
C ASP A 66 -6.88 4.88 -14.57
N VAL A 67 -6.21 5.86 -15.16
CA VAL A 67 -6.33 6.19 -16.58
C VAL A 67 -5.41 5.27 -17.37
N ARG A 68 -5.92 4.69 -18.47
CA ARG A 68 -5.05 3.99 -19.43
C ARG A 68 -3.89 4.90 -19.78
N SER A 69 -2.67 4.43 -19.53
CA SER A 69 -1.48 5.16 -19.95
C SER A 69 -1.58 5.41 -21.45
N LEU A 70 -1.82 6.67 -21.80
CA LEU A 70 -1.69 7.16 -23.16
C LEU A 70 -0.19 7.22 -23.44
N TRP A 71 0.41 6.06 -23.68
CA TRP A 71 1.65 6.04 -24.43
C TRP A 71 1.35 6.78 -25.73
N ASN A 72 2.10 7.84 -26.02
CA ASN A 72 2.01 8.49 -27.33
C ASN A 72 2.22 7.39 -28.37
N VAL A 73 1.14 6.90 -28.98
CA VAL A 73 1.24 5.88 -30.02
C VAL A 73 2.00 6.56 -31.15
N PRO A 74 3.24 6.15 -31.44
CA PRO A 74 4.00 6.78 -32.51
C PRO A 74 3.18 6.61 -33.80
N ARG A 75 3.04 7.69 -34.57
CA ARG A 75 2.34 7.68 -35.88
C ARG A 75 3.16 6.94 -36.93
N VAL A 76 3.44 5.66 -36.70
CA VAL A 76 4.16 4.79 -37.63
C VAL A 76 3.23 3.67 -38.04
N SER A 77 2.66 3.79 -39.24
CA SER A 77 1.65 2.85 -39.76
C SER A 77 2.26 1.59 -40.40
N LYS A 78 3.59 1.49 -40.52
CA LYS A 78 4.27 0.41 -41.26
C LYS A 78 5.67 0.10 -40.70
N VAL A 79 5.74 -0.31 -39.43
CA VAL A 79 7.01 -0.87 -38.91
C VAL A 79 7.07 -2.34 -39.30
N GLN A 80 8.05 -2.72 -40.12
CA GLN A 80 8.34 -4.12 -40.42
C GLN A 80 8.88 -4.79 -39.15
N CYS A 81 8.25 -5.87 -38.70
CA CYS A 81 8.76 -6.64 -37.56
C CYS A 81 10.00 -7.42 -37.99
N GLU A 82 11.15 -7.09 -37.41
CA GLU A 82 12.40 -7.81 -37.64
C GLU A 82 12.94 -8.42 -36.32
N PRO A 83 13.72 -9.51 -36.40
CA PRO A 83 14.45 -10.02 -35.24
C PRO A 83 15.29 -8.92 -34.60
N ILE A 84 15.36 -8.86 -33.25
CA ILE A 84 16.09 -7.83 -32.48
C ILE A 84 17.49 -7.52 -33.04
N LYS A 85 18.22 -8.55 -33.46
CA LYS A 85 19.56 -8.44 -34.05
C LYS A 85 19.64 -7.61 -35.34
N ASN A 86 18.53 -7.48 -36.07
CA ASN A 86 18.43 -6.79 -37.35
C ASN A 86 17.79 -5.39 -37.22
N ILE A 87 17.26 -5.05 -36.05
CA ILE A 87 16.63 -3.75 -35.82
C ILE A 87 17.70 -2.65 -35.83
N ASN A 88 17.57 -1.69 -36.74
CA ASN A 88 18.39 -0.49 -36.75
C ASN A 88 17.83 0.52 -35.74
N TYR A 89 18.48 0.65 -34.57
CA TYR A 89 18.11 1.58 -33.50
C TYR A 89 18.45 3.05 -33.79
N GLY A 90 18.83 3.39 -35.03
CA GLY A 90 19.25 4.72 -35.42
C GLY A 90 20.69 5.00 -35.01
N LYS A 91 21.01 6.27 -34.75
CA LYS A 91 22.35 6.64 -34.28
C LYS A 91 22.60 5.94 -32.95
N THR A 92 23.61 5.10 -32.90
CA THR A 92 24.26 4.76 -31.64
C THR A 92 24.68 6.08 -31.01
N ILE A 93 23.90 6.56 -30.05
CA ILE A 93 24.40 7.57 -29.13
C ILE A 93 25.49 6.82 -28.38
N SER A 94 26.73 6.98 -28.81
CA SER A 94 27.86 6.59 -27.99
C SER A 94 27.80 7.49 -26.77
N PHE A 95 27.04 7.07 -25.77
CA PHE A 95 27.31 7.49 -24.43
C PHE A 95 28.71 6.95 -24.17
N THR A 96 29.72 7.79 -24.39
CA THR A 96 30.93 7.67 -23.60
C THR A 96 30.39 7.68 -22.19
N LYS A 97 30.31 6.50 -21.56
CA LYS A 97 30.04 6.45 -20.13
C LYS A 97 31.24 7.17 -19.54
N ILE A 98 31.09 8.47 -19.34
CA ILE A 98 31.94 9.22 -18.45
C ILE A 98 31.49 8.71 -17.09
N PHE A 99 32.00 7.54 -16.73
CA PHE A 99 32.16 7.22 -15.33
C PHE A 99 33.08 8.34 -14.85
N LYS A 100 32.53 9.29 -14.10
CA LYS A 100 33.39 10.07 -13.22
C LYS A 100 33.91 9.03 -12.23
N ASP A 101 35.07 8.45 -12.54
CA ASP A 101 35.78 7.49 -11.69
C ASP A 101 36.13 8.12 -10.33
N SER A 102 35.96 9.43 -10.20
CA SER A 102 36.06 10.20 -8.97
C SER A 102 34.76 10.97 -8.71
N VAL A 103 33.68 10.28 -8.33
CA VAL A 103 32.71 10.94 -7.44
C VAL A 103 33.45 11.07 -6.11
N PRO A 104 33.81 12.29 -5.65
CA PRO A 104 34.44 12.42 -4.35
C PRO A 104 33.52 11.76 -3.31
N PRO A 105 34.07 10.96 -2.38
CA PRO A 105 33.27 10.41 -1.32
C PRO A 105 32.59 11.58 -0.61
N VAL A 106 31.27 11.49 -0.42
CA VAL A 106 30.52 12.48 0.34
C VAL A 106 31.15 12.54 1.74
N VAL A 107 31.90 13.59 2.00
CA VAL A 107 32.51 13.83 3.31
C VAL A 107 31.36 14.14 4.25
N GLY A 108 31.33 13.53 5.44
CA GLY A 108 30.17 13.58 6.34
C GLY A 108 29.64 14.99 6.64
N GLU A 109 30.49 16.01 6.58
CA GLU A 109 30.11 17.43 6.75
C GLU A 109 29.27 17.99 5.59
N GLU A 110 29.53 17.59 4.34
CA GLU A 110 28.74 18.06 3.19
C GLU A 110 27.32 17.50 3.25
N LEU A 111 27.18 16.25 3.71
CA LEU A 111 25.89 15.62 3.94
C LEU A 111 25.11 16.35 5.02
N THR A 112 25.73 16.69 6.15
CA THR A 112 25.03 17.40 7.23
C THR A 112 24.62 18.81 6.82
N MET A 113 25.45 19.51 6.03
CA MET A 113 25.07 20.82 5.46
C MET A 113 23.86 20.71 4.54
N LEU A 114 23.84 19.74 3.64
CA LEU A 114 22.71 19.49 2.75
C LEU A 114 21.43 19.18 3.55
N LEU A 115 21.53 18.30 4.55
CA LEU A 115 20.39 17.95 5.38
C LEU A 115 19.87 19.16 6.16
N ARG A 116 20.74 20.03 6.66
CA ARG A 116 20.32 21.27 7.32
C ARG A 116 19.56 22.20 6.38
N GLN A 117 19.99 22.34 5.12
CA GLN A 117 19.27 23.13 4.12
C GLN A 117 17.86 22.56 3.84
N ILE A 118 17.73 21.24 3.81
CA ILE A 118 16.42 20.57 3.64
C ILE A 118 15.51 20.84 4.84
N GLU A 119 16.06 20.80 6.05
CA GLU A 119 15.35 21.11 7.29
C GLU A 119 14.91 22.58 7.35
N GLU A 120 15.81 23.52 7.00
CA GLU A 120 15.52 24.96 6.90
C GLU A 120 14.42 25.25 5.85
N ALA A 121 14.33 24.44 4.79
CA ALA A 121 13.25 24.50 3.81
C ALA A 121 11.92 23.88 4.30
N GLY A 122 11.84 23.45 5.56
CA GLY A 122 10.65 22.87 6.17
C GLY A 122 10.36 21.43 5.73
N SER A 123 11.34 20.75 5.13
CA SER A 123 11.22 19.37 4.67
C SER A 123 11.98 18.42 5.59
N GLN A 124 11.47 17.20 5.72
CA GLN A 124 12.10 16.14 6.51
C GLN A 124 12.48 14.99 5.58
N SER A 125 13.77 14.68 5.50
CA SER A 125 14.28 13.57 4.70
C SER A 125 14.38 12.30 5.55
N VAL A 126 14.24 11.13 4.93
CA VAL A 126 14.42 9.84 5.63
C VAL A 126 15.85 9.69 6.14
N LEU A 127 16.83 10.27 5.45
CA LEU A 127 18.24 10.23 5.83
C LEU A 127 18.52 10.91 7.18
N MET A 128 17.75 11.93 7.56
CA MET A 128 17.85 12.60 8.87
C MET A 128 17.62 11.64 10.05
N ARG A 129 16.99 10.48 9.82
CA ARG A 129 16.78 9.47 10.86
C ARG A 129 18.02 8.64 11.20
N VAL A 130 19.04 8.68 10.33
CA VAL A 130 20.22 7.82 10.43
C VAL A 130 21.51 8.64 10.55
N VAL A 131 21.46 9.93 10.21
CA VAL A 131 22.62 10.83 10.21
C VAL A 131 22.58 11.74 11.43
N GLU A 132 23.64 11.72 12.24
CA GLU A 132 23.82 12.65 13.36
C GLU A 132 24.12 14.08 12.87
N PRO A 133 23.69 15.14 13.59
CA PRO A 133 22.95 15.14 14.86
C PRO A 133 21.42 15.00 14.70
N PHE A 134 20.92 14.92 13.46
CA PHE A 134 19.49 14.92 13.16
C PHE A 134 18.79 13.69 13.73
N ALA A 135 19.45 12.53 13.69
CA ALA A 135 18.90 11.28 14.20
C ALA A 135 18.60 11.37 15.70
N SER A 136 19.53 11.95 16.48
CA SER A 136 19.35 12.17 17.92
C SER A 136 18.37 13.30 18.25
N ALA A 137 18.24 14.30 17.37
CA ALA A 137 17.32 15.43 17.56
C ALA A 137 15.85 15.04 17.29
N LEU A 138 15.62 13.97 16.53
CA LEU A 138 14.28 13.42 16.38
C LEU A 138 13.82 12.86 17.73
N GLU A 139 12.90 13.57 18.37
CA GLU A 139 12.15 13.00 19.48
C GLU A 139 11.55 11.68 18.99
N VAL A 140 11.98 10.57 19.60
CA VAL A 140 11.21 9.33 19.55
C VAL A 140 9.90 9.68 20.22
N ARG A 141 8.91 10.07 19.42
CA ARG A 141 7.54 9.98 19.86
C ARG A 141 7.35 8.50 20.14
N GLU A 142 7.46 8.13 21.42
CA GLU A 142 6.62 7.08 21.97
C GLU A 142 5.18 7.56 21.76
N SER A 143 4.72 7.54 20.50
CA SER A 143 3.37 7.10 20.29
C SER A 143 3.39 5.72 20.94
N ALA A 144 2.86 5.64 22.16
CA ALA A 144 2.14 4.43 22.54
C ALA A 144 1.42 4.05 21.26
N ILE A 145 1.83 2.94 20.64
CA ILE A 145 1.19 2.46 19.42
C ILE A 145 -0.20 2.10 19.94
N SER A 146 -1.11 3.08 20.01
CA SER A 146 -2.52 2.85 20.17
C SER A 146 -2.85 2.23 18.84
N ASN A 147 -2.65 0.93 18.76
CA ASN A 147 -2.97 0.16 17.60
C ASN A 147 -4.43 0.54 17.31
N PRO A 148 -4.72 1.28 16.23
CA PRO A 148 -6.06 1.82 15.99
C PRO A 148 -7.08 0.68 15.84
N TYR A 149 -6.59 -0.54 15.61
CA TYR A 149 -7.36 -1.75 15.51
C TYR A 149 -7.75 -2.38 16.86
N THR A 150 -7.25 -1.90 18.01
CA THR A 150 -7.62 -2.47 19.33
C THR A 150 -9.06 -2.19 19.72
N GLN A 151 -9.71 -1.20 19.09
CA GLN A 151 -11.11 -0.84 19.35
C GLN A 151 -12.08 -1.50 18.36
N LEU A 152 -11.58 -2.26 17.38
CA LEU A 152 -12.45 -2.95 16.43
C LEU A 152 -13.19 -4.12 17.10
N TYR A 153 -12.55 -4.75 18.08
CA TYR A 153 -13.10 -5.93 18.72
C TYR A 153 -14.07 -5.52 19.82
N ASN A 154 -15.34 -5.91 19.66
CA ASN A 154 -16.34 -5.81 20.71
C ASN A 154 -16.84 -7.22 21.06
N GLU A 155 -16.56 -7.61 22.31
CA GLU A 155 -16.90 -8.93 22.85
C GLU A 155 -18.42 -9.17 22.88
N GLU A 156 -19.23 -8.12 22.97
CA GLU A 156 -20.69 -8.19 22.96
C GLU A 156 -21.24 -8.75 21.65
N TYR A 157 -20.50 -8.60 20.55
CA TYR A 157 -20.94 -9.03 19.21
C TYR A 157 -20.58 -10.48 18.86
N ILE A 158 -19.75 -11.16 19.66
CA ILE A 158 -19.32 -12.54 19.39
C ILE A 158 -20.48 -13.53 19.39
N ASN A 159 -21.40 -13.37 20.33
CA ASN A 159 -22.48 -14.34 20.56
C ASN A 159 -23.76 -13.99 19.79
N LEU A 160 -23.75 -12.92 19.01
CA LEU A 160 -24.89 -12.49 18.22
C LEU A 160 -25.06 -13.39 16.99
N THR A 161 -26.31 -13.72 16.69
CA THR A 161 -26.63 -14.43 15.45
C THR A 161 -26.53 -13.49 14.26
N TYR A 162 -26.36 -14.06 13.07
CA TYR A 162 -26.26 -13.29 11.82
C TYR A 162 -27.44 -12.33 11.62
N GLU A 163 -28.67 -12.74 11.95
CA GLU A 163 -29.86 -11.89 11.85
C GLU A 163 -29.79 -10.68 12.80
N GLN A 164 -29.30 -10.88 14.04
CA GLN A 164 -29.11 -9.81 15.02
C GLN A 164 -28.05 -8.81 14.56
N LEU A 165 -26.94 -9.31 14.00
CA LEU A 165 -25.90 -8.45 13.40
C LEU A 165 -26.44 -7.67 12.21
N LEU A 166 -27.29 -8.28 11.36
CA LEU A 166 -27.93 -7.63 10.22
C LEU A 166 -28.89 -6.51 10.66
N GLN A 167 -29.55 -6.70 11.80
CA GLN A 167 -30.48 -5.73 12.37
C GLN A 167 -29.74 -4.55 13.01
N LEU A 168 -28.65 -4.80 13.74
CA LEU A 168 -27.72 -3.77 14.25
C LEU A 168 -27.11 -2.95 13.11
N SER A 169 -26.67 -3.64 12.07
CA SER A 169 -26.07 -3.02 10.89
C SER A 169 -27.08 -2.36 9.96
N SER A 170 -28.40 -2.46 10.20
CA SER A 170 -29.40 -1.66 9.45
C SER A 170 -29.35 -0.17 9.80
N GLU A 171 -28.76 0.18 10.95
CA GLU A 171 -28.39 1.54 11.34
C GLU A 171 -27.10 2.02 10.66
N TYR A 172 -26.34 1.12 10.04
CA TYR A 172 -25.04 1.35 9.44
C TYR A 172 -25.01 0.87 7.97
N VAL A 173 -23.95 1.16 7.21
CA VAL A 173 -23.87 0.68 5.80
C VAL A 173 -23.16 -0.67 5.79
N ASN A 174 -23.89 -1.75 5.53
CA ASN A 174 -23.31 -3.09 5.33
C ASN A 174 -22.56 -3.16 3.99
N ILE A 175 -21.24 -3.25 4.03
CA ILE A 175 -20.44 -3.65 2.86
C ILE A 175 -20.00 -5.09 3.04
N HIS A 176 -20.82 -6.02 2.54
CA HIS A 176 -20.50 -7.44 2.52
C HIS A 176 -19.76 -7.79 1.23
N LEU A 177 -18.43 -7.72 1.23
CA LEU A 177 -17.62 -8.24 0.13
C LEU A 177 -17.20 -9.68 0.43
N MET A 178 -17.95 -10.64 -0.14
CA MET A 178 -17.41 -12.00 -0.31
C MET A 178 -16.24 -11.89 -1.28
N ILE A 179 -15.01 -11.99 -0.77
CA ILE A 179 -13.83 -12.22 -1.60
C ILE A 179 -13.90 -13.67 -2.07
N SER A 180 -14.77 -13.93 -3.04
CA SER A 180 -14.75 -15.14 -3.85
C SER A 180 -13.39 -15.16 -4.53
N SER A 181 -12.58 -16.11 -4.11
CA SER A 181 -11.32 -16.52 -4.73
C SER A 181 -11.51 -16.82 -6.22
N SER A 182 -11.44 -15.77 -7.03
CA SER A 182 -11.26 -15.85 -8.47
C SER A 182 -10.44 -14.66 -8.96
N ILE A 183 -9.32 -14.41 -8.28
CA ILE A 183 -8.17 -13.79 -8.97
C ILE A 183 -7.47 -14.96 -9.67
N ARG A 184 -8.02 -15.34 -10.83
CA ARG A 184 -7.23 -16.07 -11.82
C ARG A 184 -6.18 -15.09 -12.31
N THR A 185 -4.94 -15.34 -11.91
CA THR A 185 -3.77 -14.95 -12.69
C THR A 185 -3.54 -15.99 -13.77
#